data_AF-A0A356AJD9-F1
#
_entry.id   AF-A0A356AJD9-F1
#
_cell.length_a   1.000
_cell.length_b   1.000
_cell.length_c   1.000
_cell.angle_alpha   90.00
_cell.angle_beta   90.00
_cell.angle_gamma   90.00
#
_symmetry.space_group_name_H-M   'P 1'
#
loop_
_entity.id
_entity.type
_entity.pdbx_description
1 polymer ?
#
loop_
_entity_poly.entity_id
_entity_poly.type
_entity_poly.pdbx_seq_one_letter_code
_entity_poly.pdbx_strand_id
1 'polypeptide(L)' 'MMFQDASFELSAGTPEQLPDGDLPEIVFSGRSNVGKSSLINRLVNRKALARVSATPGKTGTINFYRLDRCRLVDLPGYG' A
#
# COMPACT_ATOMS: atom_id res chain seq x y z
N MET A 1 -12.38 15.21 -1.49
CA MET A 1 -11.83 14.05 -2.22
C MET A 1 -12.28 12.81 -1.47
N MET A 2 -13.15 11.97 -2.06
CA MET A 2 -13.62 10.74 -1.43
C MET A 2 -12.74 9.59 -1.92
N PHE A 3 -11.95 8.99 -1.03
CA PHE A 3 -11.04 7.87 -1.34
C PHE A 3 -11.73 6.50 -1.33
N GLN A 4 -13.05 6.45 -1.55
CA GLN A 4 -13.88 5.25 -1.31
C GLN A 4 -13.70 4.17 -2.38
N ASP A 5 -13.25 4.55 -3.57
CA ASP A 5 -13.05 3.66 -4.72
C ASP A 5 -11.65 3.05 -4.78
N ALA A 6 -10.90 3.07 -3.67
CA ALA A 6 -9.61 2.44 -3.62
C ALA A 6 -9.71 0.91 -3.81
N SER A 7 -8.92 0.37 -4.72
CA SER A 7 -8.80 -1.07 -5.00
C SER A 7 -7.36 -1.53 -4.91
N PHE A 8 -7.16 -2.80 -4.59
CA PHE A 8 -5.83 -3.41 -4.69
C PHE A 8 -5.48 -3.58 -6.16
N GLU A 9 -4.35 -3.03 -6.58
CA GLU A 9 -3.90 -3.06 -7.98
C GLU A 9 -2.91 -4.20 -8.20
N LEU A 10 -1.77 -4.17 -7.49
CA LEU A 10 -0.73 -5.19 -7.59
C LEU A 10 0.18 -5.22 -6.35
N SER A 11 0.98 -6.28 -6.26
CA SER A 11 2.07 -6.41 -5.30
C SER A 11 3.36 -6.75 -6.05
N ALA A 12 4.36 -5.87 -5.97
CA ALA A 12 5.63 -6.01 -6.67
C ALA A 12 6.73 -6.51 -5.71
N GLY A 13 7.29 -7.67 -6.00
CA GLY A 13 8.46 -8.22 -5.30
C GLY A 13 9.78 -8.00 -6.03
N THR A 14 9.74 -7.61 -7.32
CA THR A 14 10.91 -7.27 -8.11
C THR A 14 10.71 -5.95 -8.87
N PRO A 15 11.79 -5.26 -9.28
CA PRO A 15 11.68 -3.99 -10.01
C PRO A 15 10.89 -4.08 -11.32
N GLU A 16 10.90 -5.22 -12.00
CA GLU A 16 10.21 -5.45 -13.28
C GLU A 16 8.69 -5.54 -13.12
N GLN A 17 8.20 -5.72 -11.89
CA GLN A 17 6.78 -5.77 -11.56
C GLN A 17 6.22 -4.38 -11.19
N LEU A 18 7.05 -3.34 -11.17
CA LEU A 18 6.61 -1.98 -10.88
C LEU A 18 5.71 -1.49 -12.02
N PRO A 19 4.60 -0.82 -11.70
CA PRO A 19 3.77 -0.18 -12.72
C PRO A 19 4.52 1.00 -13.35
N ASP A 20 4.05 1.42 -14.53
CA ASP A 20 4.53 2.64 -15.16
C ASP A 20 4.25 3.86 -14.26
N GLY A 21 5.13 4.87 -14.34
CA GLY A 21 5.00 6.13 -13.60
C GLY A 21 3.96 7.10 -14.20
N ASP A 22 2.80 6.59 -14.60
CA ASP A 22 1.71 7.32 -15.27
C ASP A 22 0.79 8.10 -14.31
N LEU A 23 0.94 7.88 -13.00
CA LEU A 23 0.12 8.46 -11.95
C LEU A 23 0.95 8.95 -10.77
N PRO A 24 0.51 10.01 -10.07
CA PRO A 24 1.10 10.40 -8.80
C PRO A 24 1.01 9.27 -7.76
N GLU A 25 2.10 9.04 -7.02
CA GLU A 25 2.19 8.00 -6.00
C GLU A 25 2.41 8.59 -4.61
N ILE A 26 1.61 8.15 -3.63
CA ILE A 26 1.74 8.51 -2.22
C ILE A 26 2.30 7.30 -1.47
N VAL A 27 3.55 7.42 -1.03
CA VAL A 27 4.33 6.30 -0.48
C VAL A 27 4.31 6.31 1.05
N PHE A 28 3.97 5.17 1.65
CA PHE A 28 3.99 4.94 3.09
C PHE A 28 5.19 4.09 3.46
N SER A 29 6.09 4.65 4.29
CA SER A 29 7.27 3.98 4.82
C SER A 29 7.29 4.07 6.35
N GLY A 30 7.86 3.07 7.02
CA GLY A 30 7.90 3.00 8.47
C GLY A 30 8.15 1.60 8.98
N ARG A 31 8.52 1.50 10.27
CA ARG A 31 8.87 0.21 10.91
C ARG A 31 7.78 -0.86 10.75
N SER A 32 8.20 -2.13 10.81
CA SER A 32 7.29 -3.26 10.98
C SER A 32 6.32 -3.00 12.14
N ASN A 33 5.02 -3.26 11.95
CA ASN A 33 3.97 -3.07 12.96
C ASN A 33 3.73 -1.63 13.48
N VAL A 34 4.29 -0.58 12.83
CA VAL A 34 4.03 0.82 13.23
C VAL A 34 2.59 1.30 12.93
N GLY A 35 1.81 0.54 12.15
CA GLY A 35 0.42 0.85 11.83
C GLY A 35 0.15 1.44 10.43
N LYS A 36 1.09 1.31 9.47
CA LYS A 36 0.91 1.77 8.08
C LYS A 36 -0.39 1.28 7.44
N SER A 37 -0.61 -0.03 7.45
CA SER A 37 -1.81 -0.64 6.84
C SER A 37 -3.10 -0.18 7.53
N SER A 38 -3.05 0.08 8.85
CA SER A 38 -4.19 0.68 9.58
C SER A 38 -4.48 2.11 9.16
N LEU A 39 -3.43 2.91 8.90
CA LEU A 39 -3.58 4.27 8.36
C LEU A 39 -4.18 4.24 6.95
N ILE A 40 -3.68 3.37 6.06
CA ILE A 40 -4.20 3.22 4.70
C ILE A 40 -5.69 2.88 4.73
N ASN A 41 -6.06 1.86 5.51
CA ASN A 41 -7.46 1.44 5.68
C ASN A 41 -8.37 2.57 6.16
N ARG A 42 -7.89 3.42 7.09
CA ARG A 42 -8.63 4.61 7.54
C ARG A 42 -8.75 5.68 6.45
N LEU A 43 -7.69 5.94 5.69
CA LEU A 43 -7.70 6.94 4.61
C LEU A 43 -8.70 6.59 3.51
N VAL A 44 -8.79 5.30 3.14
CA VAL A 44 -9.70 4.82 2.10
C VAL A 44 -11.09 4.42 2.63
N ASN A 45 -11.33 4.62 3.94
CA ASN A 45 -12.56 4.22 4.63
C ASN A 45 -12.95 2.74 4.39
N ARG A 46 -11.96 1.83 4.36
CA ARG A 46 -12.15 0.38 4.14
C ARG A 46 -11.52 -0.40 5.28
N LYS A 47 -12.19 -1.45 5.76
CA LYS A 47 -11.73 -2.22 6.93
C LYS A 47 -10.56 -3.18 6.66
N ALA A 48 -10.39 -3.64 5.41
CA ALA A 48 -9.45 -4.73 5.11
C ALA A 48 -8.84 -4.65 3.68
N LEU A 49 -8.64 -3.43 3.16
CA LEU A 49 -7.99 -3.26 1.85
C LEU A 49 -6.49 -3.53 1.97
N ALA A 50 -5.82 -2.85 2.88
CA ALA A 50 -4.43 -3.12 3.22
C ALA A 50 -4.37 -4.24 4.25
N ARG A 51 -3.69 -5.34 3.90
CA ARG A 51 -3.53 -6.48 4.80
C ARG A 51 -2.60 -6.11 5.96
N VAL A 52 -3.15 -6.10 7.18
CA VAL A 52 -2.38 -6.01 8.41
C VAL A 52 -1.73 -7.38 8.65
N SER A 53 -0.53 -7.62 8.14
CA SER A 53 0.22 -8.85 8.44
C SER A 53 0.77 -8.75 9.87
N ALA A 54 0.35 -9.67 10.74
CA ALA A 54 0.85 -9.77 12.11
C ALA A 54 2.21 -10.49 12.21
N THR A 55 2.67 -11.14 11.13
CA THR A 55 3.93 -11.88 11.10
C THR A 55 5.04 -11.00 10.50
N PRO A 56 6.06 -10.62 11.28
CA PRO A 56 7.22 -9.88 10.79
C PRO A 56 7.99 -10.69 9.72
N GLY A 57 8.55 -10.01 8.72
CA GLY A 57 9.55 -10.60 7.81
C GLY A 57 9.02 -11.36 6.57
N LYS A 58 7.70 -11.41 6.32
CA LYS A 58 7.15 -12.03 5.10
C LYS A 58 6.69 -11.08 3.99
N THR A 59 6.63 -9.78 4.25
CA THR A 59 6.24 -8.77 3.27
C THR A 59 7.50 -8.18 2.68
N GLY A 60 8.07 -8.84 1.66
CA GLY A 60 9.15 -8.28 0.84
C GLY A 60 8.62 -7.52 -0.38
N THR A 61 7.30 -7.42 -0.53
CA THR A 61 6.64 -6.83 -1.69
C THR A 61 6.12 -5.43 -1.38
N ILE A 62 6.15 -4.57 -2.39
CA ILE A 62 5.54 -3.24 -2.40
C ILE A 62 4.09 -3.39 -2.87
N ASN A 63 3.12 -2.91 -2.09
CA ASN A 63 1.71 -3.02 -2.45
C ASN A 63 1.19 -1.70 -3.02
N PHE A 64 0.51 -1.77 -4.15
CA PHE A 64 -0.10 -0.64 -4.82
C PHE A 64 -1.63 -0.72 -4.69
N TYR A 65 -2.23 0.41 -4.33
CA TYR A 65 -3.67 0.59 -4.27
C TYR A 65 -4.07 1.71 -5.23
N ARG A 66 -4.90 1.38 -6.23
CA ARG A 66 -5.38 2.32 -7.25
C ARG A 66 -6.50 3.18 -6.68
N LEU A 67 -6.40 4.48 -6.91
CA LEU A 67 -7.50 5.44 -6.77
C LEU A 67 -7.68 6.16 -8.09
N ASP A 68 -8.74 6.95 -8.23
CA ASP A 68 -9.07 7.69 -9.45
C ASP A 68 -7.87 8.48 -10.01
N ARG A 69 -7.19 9.26 -9.15
CA ARG A 69 -6.16 10.23 -9.57
C ARG A 69 -4.75 9.96 -9.03
N CYS A 70 -4.55 8.88 -8.29
CA CYS A 70 -3.24 8.54 -7.72
C CYS A 70 -3.18 7.05 -7.32
N ARG A 71 -1.98 6.62 -6.91
CA ARG A 71 -1.77 5.35 -6.19
C ARG A 71 -1.37 5.62 -4.74
N LEU A 72 -1.87 4.82 -3.81
CA LEU A 72 -1.23 4.65 -2.51
C LEU A 72 -0.26 3.48 -2.60
N VAL A 73 0.94 3.64 -2.05
CA VAL A 73 2.01 2.65 -2.12
C VAL A 73 2.45 2.29 -0.71
N ASP A 74 2.28 1.04 -0.29
CA ASP A 74 2.72 0.53 1.01
C ASP A 74 4.05 -0.19 0.84
N LEU A 75 5.12 0.43 1.35
CA LEU A 75 6.44 -0.18 1.38
C LEU A 75 6.53 -1.23 2.48
N PRO A 76 7.34 -2.27 2.29
CA PRO A 76 7.61 -3.24 3.34
C PRO A 76 8.15 -2.54 4.59
N GLY A 77 7.70 -3.00 5.76
CA GLY A 77 8.20 -2.49 7.03
C GLY A 77 9.69 -2.81 7.20
N TYR A 78 10.47 -1.84 7.64
CA TYR A 78 11.86 -2.06 8.01
C TYR A 78 12.00 -2.34 9.52
N GLY A 79 13.12 -2.97 9.90
CA GLY A 79 13.38 -3.36 11.29
C GLY A 79 12.73 -4.68 11.65
#